data_AF-A0A6C1KG84-F1
#
_entry.id   AF-A0A6C1KG84-F1
#
_cell.length_a   1.000
_cell.length_b   1.000
_cell.length_c   1.000
_cell.angle_alpha   90.00
_cell.angle_beta   90.00
_cell.angle_gamma   90.00
#
_symmetry.space_group_name_H-M   'P 1'
#
loop_
_entity.id
_entity.type
_entity.pdbx_description
1 polymer ?
#
loop_
_entity_poly.entity_id
_entity_poly.type
_entity_poly.pdbx_seq_one_letter_code
_entity_poly.pdbx_strand_id
1 'polypeptide(L)'
;MPSLQETRTIVPLAPAKPAGLADLGVPLTDTSVVKKGRAHEYLQLLADGKIGRRFQDLRVIGIKTVEADVPSAKLFIQFEVFGDNTAAPASGVGFEAALFAGSQQLASLSSSSLFLPYANFWYANRFVFEVPMADFDQADRLEFIALPEEVRAV
;
A
#
# COMPACT_ATOMS: atom_id res chain seq x y z
N MET A 1 -22.21 -15.24 -3.53
CA MET A 1 -21.47 -14.63 -4.66
C MET A 1 -20.00 -15.06 -4.56
N PRO A 2 -19.21 -15.02 -5.64
CA PRO A 2 -17.76 -15.20 -5.51
C PRO A 2 -17.21 -14.26 -4.44
N SER A 3 -16.26 -14.75 -3.63
CA SER A 3 -15.69 -13.98 -2.53
C SER A 3 -14.18 -14.07 -2.60
N LEU A 4 -13.54 -12.90 -2.58
CA LEU A 4 -12.10 -12.75 -2.43
C LEU A 4 -11.70 -13.08 -1.01
N GLN A 5 -10.63 -13.86 -0.87
CA GLN A 5 -10.04 -14.22 0.41
C GLN A 5 -9.07 -13.13 0.88
N GLU A 6 -8.92 -12.99 2.19
CA GLU A 6 -7.83 -12.17 2.73
C GLU A 6 -6.48 -12.73 2.25
N THR A 7 -5.58 -11.84 1.85
CA THR A 7 -4.19 -12.21 1.57
C THR A 7 -3.26 -11.14 2.11
N ARG A 8 -2.05 -11.56 2.49
CA ARG A 8 -1.06 -10.72 3.12
C ARG A 8 0.27 -10.81 2.40
N THR A 9 0.99 -9.70 2.36
CA THR A 9 2.37 -9.67 1.89
C THR A 9 3.20 -8.73 2.73
N ILE A 10 4.49 -9.04 2.86
CA ILE A 10 5.44 -8.24 3.64
C ILE A 10 6.32 -7.46 2.68
N VAL A 11 6.45 -6.17 2.94
CA VAL A 11 7.32 -5.25 2.21
C VAL A 11 8.42 -4.75 3.16
N PRO A 12 9.65 -5.31 3.09
CA PRO A 12 10.78 -4.80 3.86
C PRO A 12 11.12 -3.36 3.48
N LEU A 13 11.44 -2.53 4.46
CA LEU A 13 11.79 -1.13 4.28
C LEU A 13 13.28 -0.92 4.56
N ALA A 14 14.00 -0.38 3.58
CA ALA A 14 15.42 -0.06 3.70
C ALA A 14 15.68 1.43 3.47
N PRO A 15 16.72 2.03 4.09
CA PRO A 15 17.18 3.36 3.75
C PRO A 15 17.44 3.50 2.25
N ALA A 16 17.02 4.61 1.65
CA ALA A 16 17.10 4.83 0.22
C ALA A 16 17.47 6.28 -0.13
N LYS A 17 17.97 6.48 -1.36
CA LYS A 17 18.18 7.82 -1.91
C LYS A 17 16.83 8.48 -2.28
N PRO A 18 16.72 9.82 -2.20
CA PRO A 18 15.50 10.55 -2.54
C PRO A 18 15.21 10.65 -4.05
N ALA A 19 15.92 9.86 -4.88
CA ALA A 19 15.69 9.82 -6.32
C ALA A 19 14.27 9.33 -6.66
N GLY A 20 13.65 9.93 -7.68
CA GLY A 20 12.35 9.52 -8.21
C GLY A 20 11.17 9.80 -7.26
N LEU A 21 11.24 10.89 -6.48
CA LEU A 21 10.15 11.33 -5.59
C LEU A 21 9.43 12.59 -6.09
N ALA A 22 9.83 13.11 -7.26
CA ALA A 22 9.31 14.37 -7.80
C ALA A 22 7.79 14.33 -8.04
N ASP A 23 7.28 13.18 -8.45
CA ASP A 23 5.85 12.94 -8.67
C ASP A 23 5.03 12.83 -7.38
N LEU A 24 5.69 12.78 -6.22
CA LEU A 24 5.05 12.80 -4.90
C LEU A 24 4.90 14.21 -4.32
N GLY A 25 5.48 15.23 -4.96
CA GLY A 25 5.41 16.62 -4.48
C GLY A 25 6.12 16.85 -3.14
N VAL A 26 7.10 16.01 -2.79
CA VAL A 26 7.75 16.04 -1.48
C VAL A 26 8.76 17.19 -1.41
N PRO A 27 8.71 18.07 -0.39
CA PRO A 27 9.73 19.09 -0.18
C PRO A 27 10.99 18.42 0.39
N LEU A 28 11.91 18.05 -0.50
CA LEU A 28 13.17 17.43 -0.13
C LEU A 28 14.16 18.48 0.36
N THR A 29 14.80 18.18 1.48
CA THR A 29 15.87 18.95 2.11
C THR A 29 17.09 18.05 2.31
N ASP A 30 18.24 18.63 2.68
CA ASP A 30 19.45 17.86 2.97
C ASP A 30 19.30 16.94 4.20
N THR A 31 18.31 17.21 5.06
CA THR A 31 17.99 16.41 6.25
C THR A 31 16.90 15.36 6.01
N SER A 32 16.37 15.27 4.79
CA SER A 32 15.32 14.31 4.46
C SER A 32 15.81 12.87 4.56
N VAL A 33 15.06 12.04 5.27
CA VAL A 33 15.32 10.60 5.40
C VAL A 33 14.27 9.82 4.63
N VAL A 34 14.70 8.87 3.80
CA VAL A 34 13.81 8.08 2.95
C VAL A 34 14.02 6.60 3.23
N LYS A 35 12.91 5.87 3.39
CA LYS A 35 12.87 4.41 3.42
C LYS A 35 12.02 3.89 2.25
N LYS A 36 12.48 2.87 1.54
CA LYS A 36 11.73 2.27 0.42
C LYS A 36 11.66 0.75 0.54
N GLY A 37 10.57 0.19 0.05
CA GLY A 37 10.36 -1.24 -0.09
C GLY A 37 9.48 -1.54 -1.30
N ARG A 38 9.58 -2.77 -1.83
CA ARG A 38 8.75 -3.23 -2.94
C ARG A 38 8.38 -4.71 -2.82
N ALA A 39 7.16 -5.05 -3.21
CA ALA A 39 6.76 -6.40 -3.59
C ALA A 39 6.30 -6.39 -5.07
N HIS A 40 6.77 -7.36 -5.86
CA HIS A 40 6.64 -7.33 -7.32
C HIS A 40 5.24 -7.70 -7.82
N GLU A 41 4.71 -8.82 -7.33
CA GLU A 41 3.37 -9.29 -7.65
C GLU A 41 2.82 -10.03 -6.43
N TYR A 42 1.53 -9.88 -6.17
CA TYR A 42 0.82 -10.77 -5.25
C TYR A 42 -0.63 -10.94 -5.70
N LEU A 43 -1.16 -12.14 -5.46
CA LEU A 43 -2.46 -12.58 -5.95
C LEU A 43 -3.45 -12.67 -4.79
N GLN A 44 -4.69 -12.26 -5.04
CA GLN A 44 -5.82 -12.49 -4.15
C GLN A 44 -6.75 -13.51 -4.79
N LEU A 45 -6.92 -14.63 -4.11
CA LEU A 45 -7.71 -15.75 -4.60
C LEU A 45 -9.18 -15.59 -4.22
N LEU A 46 -10.04 -16.17 -5.03
CA LEU A 46 -11.43 -16.44 -4.69
C LEU A 46 -11.50 -17.67 -3.78
N ALA A 47 -12.65 -17.85 -3.12
CA ALA A 47 -12.91 -19.02 -2.27
C ALA A 47 -12.80 -20.38 -3.02
N ASP A 48 -12.91 -20.39 -4.35
CA ASP A 48 -12.72 -21.58 -5.19
C ASP A 48 -11.26 -21.79 -5.66
N GLY A 49 -10.32 -20.95 -5.17
CA GLY A 49 -8.89 -21.03 -5.47
C GLY A 49 -8.47 -20.36 -6.78
N LYS A 50 -9.41 -19.82 -7.57
CA LYS A 50 -9.06 -19.04 -8.77
C LYS A 50 -8.55 -17.66 -8.39
N ILE A 51 -7.81 -17.03 -9.29
CA ILE A 51 -7.38 -15.63 -9.12
C ILE A 51 -8.60 -14.73 -9.28
N GLY A 52 -8.86 -13.87 -8.30
CA GLY A 52 -9.90 -12.85 -8.38
C GLY A 52 -9.36 -11.43 -8.50
N ARG A 53 -8.20 -11.14 -7.89
CA ARG A 53 -7.45 -9.89 -8.09
C ARG A 53 -5.96 -10.13 -8.18
N ARG A 54 -5.31 -9.25 -8.93
CA ARG A 54 -3.86 -9.16 -9.04
C ARG A 54 -3.41 -7.80 -8.59
N PHE A 55 -2.31 -7.78 -7.85
CA PHE A 55 -1.64 -6.57 -7.46
C PHE A 55 -0.21 -6.66 -7.93
N GLN A 56 0.29 -5.58 -8.51
CA GLN A 56 1.68 -5.49 -8.95
C GLN A 56 2.29 -4.17 -8.53
N ASP A 57 3.62 -4.16 -8.49
CA ASP A 57 4.37 -2.95 -8.21
C ASP A 57 3.99 -2.28 -6.88
N LEU A 58 3.72 -3.09 -5.85
CA LEU A 58 3.48 -2.59 -4.50
C LEU A 58 4.76 -1.94 -3.97
N ARG A 59 4.77 -0.61 -3.95
CA ARG A 59 5.87 0.23 -3.48
C ARG A 59 5.42 0.90 -2.19
N VAL A 60 6.27 0.82 -1.18
CA VAL A 60 6.13 1.57 0.06
C VAL A 60 7.28 2.55 0.13
N ILE A 61 6.96 3.84 0.26
CA ILE A 61 7.93 4.93 0.29
C ILE A 61 7.65 5.74 1.53
N GLY A 62 8.48 5.59 2.55
CA GLY A 62 8.46 6.43 3.73
C GLY A 62 9.39 7.62 3.56
N ILE A 63 8.94 8.80 3.98
CA ILE A 63 9.72 10.03 3.92
C ILE A 63 9.54 10.80 5.22
N LYS A 64 10.65 11.14 5.86
CA LYS A 64 10.72 12.08 6.98
C LYS A 64 11.44 13.34 6.52
N THR A 65 10.78 14.49 6.63
CA THR A 65 11.29 15.79 6.17
C THR A 65 10.76 16.92 7.06
N VAL A 66 11.07 18.16 6.71
CA VAL A 66 10.52 19.39 7.30
C VAL A 66 9.68 20.09 6.24
N GLU A 67 8.42 20.40 6.58
CA GLU A 67 7.49 21.14 5.73
C GLU A 67 7.05 22.39 6.49
N ALA A 68 7.35 23.59 5.97
CA ALA A 68 7.08 24.87 6.65
C ALA A 68 7.56 24.91 8.11
N ASP A 69 8.82 24.50 8.35
CA ASP A 69 9.46 24.39 9.67
C ASP A 69 8.83 23.35 10.62
N VAL A 70 7.87 22.56 10.15
CA VAL A 70 7.25 21.47 10.90
C VAL A 70 7.84 20.12 10.46
N PRO A 71 8.48 19.36 11.37
CA PRO A 71 8.90 18.01 11.09
C PRO A 71 7.68 17.12 10.76
N SER A 72 7.76 16.37 9.66
CA SER A 72 6.71 15.46 9.23
C SER A 72 7.27 14.14 8.75
N ALA A 73 6.52 13.06 8.96
CA ALA A 73 6.80 11.76 8.37
C ALA A 73 5.54 11.22 7.69
N LYS A 74 5.70 10.79 6.43
CA LYS A 74 4.62 10.29 5.60
C LYS A 74 5.01 8.95 4.98
N LEU A 75 4.06 8.03 4.89
CA LEU A 75 4.17 6.77 4.15
C LEU A 75 3.27 6.84 2.91
N PHE A 76 3.88 6.64 1.76
CA PHE A 76 3.18 6.46 0.49
C PHE A 76 3.10 4.98 0.18
N ILE A 77 1.89 4.48 -0.08
CA ILE A 77 1.64 3.12 -0.54
C ILE A 77 1.09 3.21 -1.95
N GLN A 78 1.81 2.63 -2.90
CA GLN A 78 1.46 2.67 -4.32
C GLN A 78 1.44 1.25 -4.86
N PHE A 79 0.48 0.93 -5.72
CA PHE A 79 0.41 -0.34 -6.43
C PHE A 79 -0.51 -0.20 -7.62
N GLU A 80 -0.44 -1.14 -8.55
CA GLU A 80 -1.48 -1.33 -9.55
C GLU A 80 -2.35 -2.52 -9.15
N VAL A 81 -3.65 -2.42 -9.40
CA VAL A 81 -4.62 -3.48 -9.12
C VAL A 81 -5.43 -3.80 -10.38
N PHE A 82 -5.72 -5.09 -10.56
CA PHE A 82 -6.53 -5.63 -11.66
C PHE A 82 -7.57 -6.59 -11.08
N GLY A 83 -8.84 -6.37 -11.42
CA GLY A 83 -9.91 -7.33 -11.17
C GLY A 83 -9.90 -8.41 -12.26
N ASP A 84 -9.52 -9.64 -11.92
CA ASP A 84 -9.44 -10.77 -12.86
C ASP A 84 -10.81 -11.42 -13.00
N ASN A 85 -11.61 -10.92 -13.96
CA ASN A 85 -13.01 -11.27 -14.17
C ASN A 85 -13.90 -11.04 -12.93
N THR A 86 -13.53 -10.09 -12.07
CA THR A 86 -14.31 -9.70 -10.90
C THR A 86 -14.56 -8.19 -10.89
N ALA A 87 -15.76 -7.81 -10.47
CA ALA A 87 -16.16 -6.43 -10.25
C ALA A 87 -16.73 -6.26 -8.84
N ALA A 88 -16.32 -5.19 -8.16
CA ALA A 88 -16.90 -4.81 -6.88
C ALA A 88 -18.42 -4.54 -7.03
N PRO A 89 -19.24 -4.90 -6.02
CA PRO A 89 -20.67 -4.63 -6.03
C PRO A 89 -20.99 -3.13 -5.84
N ALA A 90 -20.11 -2.39 -5.16
CA ALA A 90 -20.17 -0.95 -4.94
C ALA A 90 -18.75 -0.34 -4.99
N SER A 91 -18.46 0.68 -4.18
CA SER A 91 -17.09 1.04 -3.84
C SER A 91 -16.47 -0.17 -3.13
N GLY A 92 -15.63 -0.94 -3.84
CA GLY A 92 -15.05 -2.18 -3.31
C GLY A 92 -14.27 -1.97 -2.02
N VAL A 93 -13.87 -3.04 -1.35
CA VAL A 93 -13.10 -2.93 -0.11
C VAL A 93 -11.70 -2.42 -0.43
N GLY A 94 -11.18 -1.54 0.42
CA GLY A 94 -9.81 -1.07 0.29
C GLY A 94 -8.79 -2.11 0.79
N PHE A 95 -7.88 -1.67 1.62
CA PHE A 95 -6.84 -2.53 2.19
C PHE A 95 -6.50 -2.05 3.60
N GLU A 96 -5.91 -2.94 4.38
CA GLU A 96 -5.23 -2.61 5.62
C GLU A 96 -3.72 -2.73 5.43
N ALA A 97 -2.98 -1.97 6.21
CA ALA A 97 -1.54 -2.10 6.32
C ALA A 97 -1.08 -1.88 7.75
N ALA A 98 -0.04 -2.59 8.15
CA ALA A 98 0.56 -2.48 9.48
C ALA A 98 2.06 -2.21 9.37
N LEU A 99 2.53 -1.17 10.06
CA LEU A 99 3.94 -0.79 10.11
C LEU A 99 4.60 -1.48 11.30
N PHE A 100 5.79 -2.04 11.11
CA PHE A 100 6.47 -2.82 12.16
C PHE A 100 7.92 -2.40 12.39
N ALA A 101 8.39 -2.62 13.62
CA ALA A 101 9.80 -2.72 14.00
C ALA A 101 10.02 -4.06 14.73
N GLY A 102 10.75 -4.99 14.14
CA GLY A 102 10.86 -6.36 14.65
C GLY A 102 9.47 -6.97 14.84
N SER A 103 9.13 -7.54 15.99
CA SER A 103 7.78 -8.07 16.25
C SER A 103 6.75 -7.02 16.71
N GLN A 104 7.16 -5.77 16.92
CA GLN A 104 6.28 -4.72 17.42
C GLN A 104 5.55 -4.03 16.26
N GLN A 105 4.21 -4.00 16.33
CA GLN A 105 3.39 -3.16 15.47
C GLN A 105 3.43 -1.71 15.97
N LEU A 106 3.82 -0.80 15.09
CA LEU A 106 3.94 0.63 15.36
C LEU A 106 2.66 1.38 14.99
N ALA A 107 2.06 1.05 13.85
CA ALA A 107 0.87 1.73 13.35
C ALA A 107 -0.03 0.78 12.54
N SER A 108 -1.33 1.08 12.55
CA SER A 108 -2.33 0.50 11.65
C SER A 108 -2.83 1.56 10.68
N LEU A 109 -2.85 1.23 9.40
CA LEU A 109 -3.22 2.11 8.29
C LEU A 109 -4.34 1.41 7.51
N SER A 110 -5.32 2.16 7.03
CA SER A 110 -6.40 1.58 6.25
C SER A 110 -6.88 2.55 5.17
N SER A 111 -7.18 2.00 3.99
CA SER A 111 -8.04 2.67 3.01
C SER A 111 -9.36 1.93 2.93
N SER A 112 -10.47 2.66 2.82
CA SER A 112 -11.81 2.08 2.69
C SER A 112 -12.16 1.69 1.25
N SER A 113 -11.37 2.09 0.25
CA SER A 113 -11.67 1.79 -1.16
C SER A 113 -10.43 1.79 -2.04
N LEU A 114 -10.47 0.96 -3.08
CA LEU A 114 -9.52 1.00 -4.19
C LEU A 114 -10.10 1.74 -5.40
N PHE A 115 -9.24 2.44 -6.14
CA PHE A 115 -9.56 2.90 -7.48
C PHE A 115 -9.50 1.72 -8.44
N LEU A 116 -10.67 1.12 -8.70
CA LEU A 116 -10.89 -0.02 -9.60
C LEU A 116 -12.28 0.08 -10.25
N PRO A 117 -12.51 1.07 -11.14
CA PRO A 117 -13.85 1.37 -11.66
C PRO A 117 -14.40 0.30 -12.61
N TYR A 118 -13.54 -0.44 -13.31
CA TYR A 118 -13.95 -1.50 -14.23
C TYR A 118 -13.12 -2.77 -14.02
N ALA A 119 -13.72 -3.93 -14.34
CA ALA A 119 -13.00 -5.19 -14.38
C ALA A 119 -12.06 -5.24 -15.60
N ASN A 120 -11.10 -6.18 -15.57
CA ASN A 120 -10.22 -6.48 -16.70
C ASN A 120 -9.36 -5.32 -17.20
N PHE A 121 -9.02 -4.37 -16.31
CA PHE A 121 -8.08 -3.29 -16.58
C PHE A 121 -7.19 -3.01 -15.36
N TRP A 122 -5.97 -2.51 -15.59
CA TRP A 122 -5.02 -2.16 -14.53
C TRP A 122 -5.23 -0.71 -14.10
N TYR A 123 -5.29 -0.49 -12.79
CA TYR A 123 -5.42 0.85 -12.21
C TYR A 123 -4.33 1.13 -11.18
N ALA A 124 -3.59 2.21 -11.40
CA ALA A 124 -2.64 2.73 -10.43
C ALA A 124 -3.38 3.34 -9.24
N ASN A 125 -2.99 2.92 -8.05
CA ASN A 125 -3.50 3.38 -6.77
C ASN A 125 -2.37 4.03 -5.97
N ARG A 126 -2.69 5.10 -5.24
CA ARG A 126 -1.75 5.86 -4.41
C ARG A 126 -2.45 6.32 -3.15
N PHE A 127 -1.87 5.97 -2.01
CA PHE A 127 -2.35 6.35 -0.69
C PHE A 127 -1.23 7.01 0.08
N VAL A 128 -1.58 7.97 0.93
CA VAL A 128 -0.65 8.68 1.81
C VAL A 128 -1.16 8.60 3.24
N PHE A 129 -0.26 8.30 4.16
CA PHE A 129 -0.53 8.24 5.59
C PHE A 129 0.50 9.06 6.33
N GLU A 130 0.05 9.85 7.30
CA GLU A 130 0.95 10.45 8.28
C GLU A 130 1.31 9.42 9.33
N VAL A 131 2.58 9.42 9.74
CA VAL A 131 3.06 8.56 10.83
C VAL A 131 3.89 9.37 11.82
N PRO A 132 3.88 9.02 13.11
CA PRO A 132 4.79 9.62 14.07
C PRO A 132 6.25 9.45 13.63
N MET A 133 7.09 10.48 13.82
CA MET A 133 8.50 10.42 13.44
C MET A 133 9.26 9.27 14.12
N ALA A 134 8.93 9.00 15.39
CA ALA A 134 9.54 7.91 16.16
C ALA A 134 9.21 6.53 15.57
N ASP A 135 8.01 6.35 15.02
CA ASP A 135 7.61 5.12 14.36
C ASP A 135 8.30 4.99 13.01
N PHE A 136 8.37 6.10 12.24
CA PHE A 136 9.13 6.12 10.99
C PHE A 136 10.58 5.68 11.19
N ASP A 137 11.24 6.16 12.25
CA ASP A 137 12.66 5.88 12.50
C ASP A 137 12.90 4.39 12.80
N GLN A 138 11.99 3.75 13.51
CA GLN A 138 12.10 2.35 13.90
C GLN A 138 11.60 1.38 12.83
N ALA A 139 10.72 1.83 11.93
CA ALA A 139 10.05 0.96 10.97
C ALA A 139 11.03 0.20 10.06
N ASP A 140 10.86 -1.13 10.00
CA ASP A 140 11.67 -2.04 9.18
C ASP A 140 10.87 -2.79 8.11
N ARG A 141 9.54 -2.82 8.21
CA ARG A 141 8.66 -3.39 7.19
C ARG A 141 7.23 -2.86 7.29
N LEU A 142 6.48 -3.06 6.21
CA LEU A 142 5.04 -2.93 6.15
C LEU A 142 4.41 -4.27 5.79
N GLU A 143 3.42 -4.72 6.56
CA GLU A 143 2.52 -5.80 6.14
C GLU A 143 1.35 -5.15 5.40
N PHE A 144 1.10 -5.58 4.16
CA PHE A 144 -0.06 -5.19 3.36
C PHE A 144 -1.08 -6.30 3.40
N ILE A 145 -2.36 -5.95 3.61
CA ILE A 145 -3.47 -6.87 3.79
C ILE A 145 -4.56 -6.50 2.79
N ALA A 146 -4.75 -7.31 1.75
CA ALA A 146 -5.91 -7.18 0.88
C ALA A 146 -7.10 -7.83 1.58
N LEU A 147 -8.13 -7.03 1.86
CA LEU A 147 -9.30 -7.47 2.64
C LEU A 147 -10.20 -8.40 1.82
N PRO A 148 -10.94 -9.31 2.49
CA PRO A 148 -11.94 -10.12 1.82
C PRO A 148 -13.10 -9.25 1.31
N GLU A 149 -13.69 -9.66 0.19
CA GLU A 149 -14.79 -8.93 -0.44
C GLU A 149 -15.68 -9.85 -1.25
N GLU A 150 -17.00 -9.66 -1.17
CA GLU A 150 -17.93 -10.26 -2.13
C GLU A 150 -17.88 -9.51 -3.46
N VAL A 151 -17.71 -10.23 -4.56
CA VAL A 151 -17.58 -9.65 -5.91
C VAL A 151 -18.59 -10.28 -6.87
N ARG A 152 -18.86 -9.58 -7.96
CA ARG A 152 -19.58 -10.13 -9.11
C ARG A 152 -18.58 -10.71 -10.10
N ALA A 153 -18.89 -11.86 -10.68
CA ALA A 153 -18.18 -12.35 -11.85
C ALA A 153 -18.54 -11.50 -13.07
N VAL A 154 -17.57 -11.27 -13.95
CA VAL A 154 -17.73 -10.59 -15.23
C VAL A 154 -17.57 -11.60 -16.36
#